data_AF-A0ABD1QYA7-F1
#
_entry.id   AF-A0ABD1QYA7-F1
#
_cell.length_a   1.000
_cell.length_b   1.000
_cell.length_c   1.000
_cell.angle_alpha   90.00
_cell.angle_beta   90.00
_cell.angle_gamma   90.00
#
_symmetry.space_group_name_H-M   'P 1'
#
loop_
_entity.id
_entity.type
_entity.pdbx_description
1 polymer ?
#
loop_
_entity_poly.entity_id
_entity_poly.type
_entity_poly.pdbx_seq_one_letter_code
_entity_poly.pdbx_strand_id
1 'polypeptide(L)'
;MLDTGIWSERPSFSDEGLSPVPSKWKGTCVVTPDFPATACNTKITGARAFYLEYQASRAKTMEESNESKSPREMESHGTHTASTATGSRVANASPFGYAKGEKSAINAGKSEYSALT
;
A
#
# COMPACT_ATOMS: atom_id res chain seq x y z
N MET A 1 2.28 -7.81 0.80
CA MET A 1 2.25 -7.66 -0.66
C MET A 1 3.63 -7.21 -1.10
N LEU A 2 4.26 -7.92 -2.04
CA LEU A 2 5.48 -7.47 -2.74
C LEU A 2 5.01 -6.97 -4.10
N ASP A 3 5.11 -5.67 -4.34
CA ASP A 3 4.57 -5.00 -5.52
C ASP A 3 5.27 -3.64 -5.73
N THR A 4 4.64 -2.72 -6.45
CA THR A 4 5.17 -1.40 -6.86
C THR A 4 4.87 -0.27 -5.85
N GLY A 5 4.34 -0.62 -4.68
CA GLY A 5 4.09 0.30 -3.57
C GLY A 5 2.62 0.37 -3.20
N ILE A 6 2.26 1.41 -2.47
CA ILE A 6 0.85 1.67 -2.13
C ILE A 6 0.52 3.17 -2.12
N TRP A 7 -0.69 3.50 -2.54
CA TRP A 7 -1.31 4.81 -2.34
C TRP A 7 -2.20 4.75 -1.10
N SER A 8 -1.59 4.97 0.06
CA SER A 8 -2.21 4.75 1.38
C SER A 8 -3.53 5.48 1.62
N GLU A 9 -3.73 6.61 0.94
CA GLU A 9 -4.87 7.51 1.13
C GLU A 9 -6.13 7.06 0.36
N ARG A 10 -6.08 5.93 -0.35
CA ARG A 10 -7.27 5.40 -1.02
C ARG A 10 -8.29 4.88 0.01
N PRO A 11 -9.61 5.06 -0.23
CA PRO A 11 -10.65 4.56 0.66
C PRO A 11 -10.58 3.06 0.96
N SER A 12 -10.06 2.26 0.03
CA SER A 12 -9.81 0.82 0.22
C SER A 12 -8.82 0.51 1.35
N PHE A 13 -8.07 1.50 1.84
CA PHE A 13 -7.13 1.34 2.94
C PHE A 13 -7.56 2.06 4.22
N SER A 14 -8.84 2.44 4.29
CA SER A 14 -9.46 2.84 5.56
C SER A 14 -9.33 1.71 6.58
N ASP A 15 -9.02 2.10 7.81
CA ASP A 15 -8.85 1.20 8.94
C ASP A 15 -10.02 1.26 9.94
N GLU A 16 -11.12 1.89 9.52
CA GLU A 16 -12.37 1.93 10.26
C GLU A 16 -12.89 0.52 10.57
N GLY A 17 -13.24 0.30 11.84
CA GLY A 17 -13.76 -0.99 12.32
C GLY A 17 -12.70 -2.09 12.46
N LEU A 18 -11.41 -1.79 12.26
CA LEU A 18 -10.34 -2.75 12.51
C LEU A 18 -9.89 -2.74 13.97
N SER A 19 -9.53 -3.91 14.46
CA SER A 19 -8.90 -4.06 15.77
C SER A 19 -7.45 -3.52 15.75
N PRO A 20 -6.89 -3.16 16.90
CA PRO A 20 -5.49 -2.73 16.99
C PRO A 20 -4.52 -3.76 16.42
N VAL A 21 -3.37 -3.27 15.94
CA VAL A 21 -2.31 -4.11 15.37
C VAL A 21 -1.86 -5.16 16.41
N PRO A 22 -1.81 -6.45 16.07
CA PRO A 22 -1.40 -7.50 17.00
C PRO A 22 0.01 -7.25 17.55
N SER A 23 0.23 -7.43 18.86
CA SER A 23 1.54 -7.22 19.51
C SER A 23 2.69 -8.09 18.97
N LYS A 24 2.34 -9.23 18.36
CA LYS A 24 3.27 -10.12 17.65
C LYS A 24 3.77 -9.56 16.32
N TRP A 25 3.10 -8.56 15.75
CA TRP A 25 3.56 -7.88 14.55
C TRP A 25 4.82 -7.08 14.87
N LYS A 26 5.87 -7.27 14.06
CA LYS A 26 7.18 -6.62 14.22
C LYS A 26 7.61 -5.84 12.98
N GLY A 27 6.71 -5.68 12.00
CA GLY A 27 6.97 -4.87 10.82
C GLY A 27 7.12 -3.40 11.18
N THR A 28 7.61 -2.61 10.23
CA THR A 28 7.85 -1.18 10.39
C THR A 28 7.15 -0.42 9.28
N CYS A 29 6.66 0.78 9.61
CA CYS A 29 6.31 1.79 8.62
C CYS A 29 7.53 2.66 8.36
N VAL A 30 8.20 2.49 7.22
CA VAL A 30 9.35 3.31 6.85
C VAL A 30 8.84 4.70 6.45
N VAL A 31 9.32 5.73 7.14
CA VAL A 31 8.97 7.11 6.88
C VAL A 31 9.92 7.72 5.86
N THR A 32 9.36 8.35 4.83
CA THR A 32 10.07 9.11 3.80
C THR A 32 9.37 10.45 3.58
N PRO A 33 9.96 11.41 2.84
CA PRO A 33 9.34 12.72 2.61
C PRO A 33 7.92 12.67 2.01
N ASP A 34 7.63 11.66 1.21
CA ASP A 34 6.37 11.41 0.50
C ASP A 34 5.51 10.28 1.11
N PHE A 35 5.99 9.65 2.18
CA PHE A 35 5.29 8.60 2.92
C PHE A 35 5.44 8.87 4.44
N PRO A 36 4.62 9.77 5.00
CA PRO A 36 4.71 10.15 6.41
C PRO A 36 4.32 8.98 7.33
N ALA A 37 4.64 9.07 8.62
CA ALA A 37 4.25 8.05 9.61
C ALA A 37 2.73 7.79 9.65
N THR A 38 1.92 8.80 9.28
CA THR A 38 0.46 8.72 9.18
C THR A 38 -0.05 7.95 7.96
N ALA A 39 0.82 7.60 7.01
CA ALA A 39 0.47 6.77 5.85
C ALA A 39 0.28 5.29 6.23
N CYS A 40 0.83 4.86 7.37
CA CYS A 40 0.47 3.59 7.98
C CYS A 40 -0.60 3.80 9.05
N ASN A 41 -1.49 2.83 9.15
CA ASN A 41 -2.59 2.79 10.10
C ASN A 41 -2.85 1.33 10.50
N THR A 42 -3.99 1.01 11.12
CA THR A 42 -4.27 -0.40 11.49
C THR A 42 -4.60 -1.29 10.28
N LYS A 43 -4.85 -0.70 9.10
CA LYS A 43 -5.00 -1.38 7.82
C LYS A 43 -3.66 -1.60 7.13
N ILE A 44 -2.91 -0.55 6.83
CA ILE A 44 -1.53 -0.62 6.31
C ILE A 44 -0.58 -0.60 7.51
N THR A 45 -0.29 -1.78 8.05
CA THR A 45 0.44 -1.92 9.32
C THR A 45 1.96 -1.86 9.17
N GLY A 46 2.46 -1.91 7.94
CA GLY A 46 3.88 -1.83 7.61
C GLY A 46 4.08 -1.50 6.13
N ALA A 47 5.15 -0.77 5.84
CA ALA A 47 5.45 -0.31 4.49
C ALA A 47 6.97 -0.10 4.36
N ARG A 48 7.59 -0.60 3.29
CA ARG A 48 9.04 -0.50 3.05
C ARG A 48 9.34 -0.61 1.56
N ALA A 49 10.41 0.06 1.13
CA ALA A 49 11.02 -0.12 -0.19
C ALA A 49 12.37 -0.86 -0.12
N PHE A 50 12.63 -1.74 -1.08
CA PHE A 50 13.82 -2.57 -1.23
C PHE A 50 14.50 -2.29 -2.56
N TYR A 51 15.31 -1.23 -2.60
CA TYR A 51 15.87 -0.72 -3.85
C TYR A 51 17.40 -0.70 -3.89
N LEU A 52 18.07 -1.02 -2.78
CA LEU A 52 19.54 -0.95 -2.68
C LEU A 52 20.23 -1.96 -3.61
N GLU A 53 19.78 -3.21 -3.62
CA GLU A 53 20.34 -4.25 -4.49
C GLU A 53 20.07 -3.98 -5.98
N TYR A 54 18.91 -3.42 -6.30
CA TYR A 54 18.59 -3.00 -7.66
C TYR A 54 19.61 -1.95 -8.17
N GLN A 55 19.90 -0.92 -7.37
CA GLN A 55 20.92 0.08 -7.72
C GLN A 55 22.32 -0.53 -7.85
N ALA A 56 22.69 -1.42 -6.93
CA ALA A 56 23.98 -2.12 -6.96
C ALA A 56 24.13 -2.95 -8.25
N SER A 57 23.10 -3.71 -8.62
CA SER A 57 23.11 -4.58 -9.81
C SER A 57 23.19 -3.80 -11.14
N ARG A 58 22.68 -2.57 -11.18
CA ARG A 58 22.64 -1.71 -12.37
C ARG A 58 23.82 -0.74 -12.44
N ALA A 59 24.65 -0.67 -11.40
CA ALA A 59 25.67 0.37 -11.22
C ALA A 59 25.14 1.79 -11.48
N LYS A 60 23.84 2.02 -11.20
CA LYS A 60 23.12 3.25 -11.51
C LYS A 60 22.28 3.65 -10.30
N THR A 61 22.35 4.93 -9.95
CA THR A 61 21.43 5.51 -8.96
C THR A 61 20.02 5.58 -9.56
N MET A 62 19.02 5.17 -8.80
CA MET A 62 17.63 5.29 -9.24
C MET A 62 17.25 6.75 -9.43
N GLU A 63 16.66 7.03 -10.59
CA GLU A 63 16.02 8.32 -10.87
C GLU A 63 14.62 8.31 -10.26
N GLU A 64 14.43 9.14 -9.25
CA GLU A 64 13.17 9.23 -8.49
C GLU A 64 12.03 9.88 -9.29
N SER A 65 12.26 10.25 -10.56
CA SER A 65 11.21 10.62 -11.50
C SER A 65 10.42 9.42 -12.02
N ASN A 66 11.01 8.22 -12.02
CA ASN A 66 10.43 7.02 -12.61
C ASN A 66 10.15 5.92 -11.57
N GLU A 67 10.93 5.87 -10.49
CA GLU A 67 10.80 4.86 -9.45
C GLU A 67 11.03 5.48 -8.07
N SER A 68 10.13 5.22 -7.11
CA SER A 68 10.26 5.76 -5.77
C SER A 68 11.23 4.95 -4.91
N LYS A 69 12.06 5.64 -4.13
CA LYS A 69 12.82 5.05 -3.02
C LYS A 69 12.00 4.99 -1.72
N SER A 70 10.69 5.14 -1.83
CA SER A 70 9.74 5.07 -0.74
C SER A 70 8.69 3.98 -0.95
N PRO A 71 7.92 3.64 0.09
CA PRO A 71 6.78 2.74 -0.06
C PRO A 71 5.62 3.33 -0.89
N ARG A 72 5.70 4.62 -1.24
CA ARG A 72 4.69 5.29 -2.05
C ARG A 72 4.68 4.71 -3.46
N GLU A 73 3.49 4.34 -3.89
CA GLU A 73 3.25 3.94 -5.27
C GLU A 73 3.41 5.12 -6.23
N MET A 74 4.16 4.91 -7.32
CA MET A 74 4.15 5.77 -8.52
C MET A 74 3.40 5.12 -9.70
N GLU A 75 3.25 3.79 -9.69
CA GLU A 75 2.59 2.99 -10.73
C GLU A 75 1.43 2.19 -10.14
N SER A 76 0.21 2.28 -10.68
CA SER A 76 -1.04 1.84 -10.01
C SER A 76 -1.20 0.33 -9.65
N HIS A 77 -0.21 -0.51 -9.94
CA HIS A 77 -0.34 -1.96 -9.82
C HIS A 77 -0.43 -2.42 -8.36
N GLY A 78 0.36 -1.84 -7.45
CA GLY A 78 0.42 -2.25 -6.05
C GLY A 78 -0.88 -1.95 -5.30
N THR A 79 -1.41 -0.74 -5.44
CA THR A 79 -2.70 -0.32 -4.90
C THR A 79 -3.84 -1.14 -5.46
N HIS A 80 -3.85 -1.40 -6.78
CA HIS A 80 -4.90 -2.21 -7.40
C HIS A 80 -4.87 -3.65 -6.85
N THR A 81 -3.69 -4.25 -6.75
CA THR A 81 -3.55 -5.62 -6.26
C THR A 81 -3.86 -5.73 -4.77
N ALA A 82 -3.36 -4.82 -3.95
CA ALA A 82 -3.64 -4.72 -2.52
C ALA A 82 -5.15 -4.54 -2.26
N SER A 83 -5.78 -3.56 -2.91
CA SER A 83 -7.22 -3.32 -2.76
C SER A 83 -8.09 -4.50 -3.19
N THR A 84 -7.63 -5.31 -4.15
CA THR A 84 -8.30 -6.57 -4.53
C THR A 84 -8.12 -7.66 -3.48
N ALA A 85 -6.91 -7.78 -2.92
CA ALA A 85 -6.55 -8.83 -1.98
C ALA A 85 -7.20 -8.63 -0.60
N THR A 86 -7.11 -7.42 -0.04
CA THR A 86 -7.64 -7.16 1.31
C THR A 86 -8.32 -5.81 1.51
N GLY A 87 -8.38 -4.92 0.51
CA GLY A 87 -9.10 -3.65 0.57
C GLY A 87 -10.43 -3.66 1.36
N SER A 88 -10.62 -2.61 2.16
CA SER A 88 -11.84 -2.31 2.90
C SER A 88 -13.00 -2.02 1.94
N ARG A 89 -14.24 -2.10 2.46
CA ARG A 89 -15.44 -1.85 1.67
C ARG A 89 -15.48 -0.37 1.24
N VAL A 90 -15.73 -0.13 -0.04
CA VAL A 90 -15.87 1.21 -0.61
C VAL A 90 -17.21 1.29 -1.32
N ALA A 91 -18.14 2.08 -0.78
CA ALA A 91 -19.42 2.34 -1.39
C ALA A 91 -19.27 3.20 -2.66
N ASN A 92 -20.17 3.01 -3.63
CA ASN A 92 -20.27 3.82 -4.84
C ASN A 92 -18.99 3.89 -5.70
N ALA A 93 -18.10 2.91 -5.59
CA ALA A 93 -16.91 2.84 -6.44
C ALA A 93 -17.32 2.49 -7.89
N SER A 94 -16.83 3.30 -8.83
CA SER A 94 -17.20 3.18 -10.25
C SER A 94 -16.08 3.73 -11.14
N PRO A 95 -15.19 2.87 -11.67
CA PRO A 95 -14.18 3.31 -12.63
C PRO A 95 -14.88 3.81 -13.91
N PHE A 96 -14.70 5.10 -14.24
CA PHE A 96 -15.26 5.75 -15.42
C PHE A 96 -16.79 5.58 -15.58
N GLY A 97 -17.54 5.38 -14.49
CA GLY A 97 -18.99 5.15 -14.52
C GLY A 97 -19.40 3.68 -14.74
N TYR A 98 -18.45 2.78 -14.97
CA TYR A 98 -18.72 1.34 -15.08
C TYR A 98 -18.68 0.64 -13.73
N ALA A 99 -19.26 -0.56 -13.70
CA ALA A 99 -19.24 -1.49 -12.57
C ALA A 99 -19.59 -0.83 -11.22
N LYS A 100 -20.50 0.16 -11.23
CA LYS A 100 -20.90 0.94 -10.07
C LYS A 100 -21.45 0.01 -8.98
N GLY A 101 -20.91 0.15 -7.78
CA GLY A 101 -21.41 -0.58 -6.62
C GLY A 101 -20.48 -0.47 -5.42
N GLU A 102 -20.78 -1.22 -4.38
CA GLU A 102 -19.82 -1.45 -3.31
C GLU A 102 -18.72 -2.38 -3.83
N LYS A 103 -17.45 -1.98 -3.61
CA LYS A 103 -16.28 -2.81 -3.88
C LYS A 103 -15.70 -3.26 -2.55
N SER A 104 -15.35 -4.53 -2.47
CA SER A 104 -14.78 -5.16 -1.29
C SER A 104 -13.75 -6.18 -1.75
N ALA A 105 -12.68 -6.32 -0.99
CA ALA A 105 -11.71 -7.37 -1.25
C ALA A 105 -12.22 -8.76 -0.88
N ILE A 106 -11.47 -9.76 -1.36
CA ILE A 106 -11.65 -11.18 -1.00
C ILE A 106 -11.58 -11.37 0.51
N ASN A 107 -10.63 -10.70 1.18
CA ASN A 107 -10.43 -10.76 2.63
C ASN A 107 -10.63 -9.39 3.30
N ALA A 108 -11.76 -8.75 3.03
CA ALA A 108 -12.13 -7.52 3.72
C ALA A 108 -12.16 -7.74 5.25
N GLY A 109 -11.64 -6.78 6.01
CA GLY A 109 -11.53 -6.85 7.48
C GLY A 109 -10.22 -7.42 8.01
N LYS A 110 -9.29 -7.81 7.14
CA LYS A 110 -7.90 -8.08 7.55
C LYS A 110 -7.03 -6.85 7.31
N SER A 111 -6.08 -6.64 8.20
CA SER A 111 -4.96 -5.72 7.97
C SER A 111 -4.09 -6.23 6.83
N GLU A 112 -3.56 -5.31 6.03
CA GLU A 112 -2.42 -5.56 5.15
C GLU A 112 -1.14 -5.47 5.95
N TYR A 113 -0.43 -6.58 5.92
CA TYR A 113 0.79 -6.72 6.67
C TYR A 113 1.99 -6.09 5.94
N SER A 114 1.86 -5.67 4.68
CA SER A 114 2.98 -4.99 4.02
C SER A 114 2.63 -4.45 2.65
N ALA A 115 2.88 -3.17 2.40
CA ALA A 115 3.21 -2.67 1.07
C ALA A 115 4.74 -2.70 0.93
N LEU A 116 5.26 -3.64 0.15
CA LEU A 116 6.69 -3.79 -0.08
C LEU A 116 6.97 -3.47 -1.53
N THR A 117 7.77 -2.44 -1.76
CA THR A 117 8.46 -2.16 -3.03
C THR A 117 9.80 -2.85 -3.09
#